data_AF-A0A422QFZ6-F1
#
_entry.id   AF-A0A422QFZ6-F1
#
_cell.length_a   1.000
_cell.length_b   1.000
_cell.length_c   1.000
_cell.angle_alpha   90.00
_cell.angle_beta   90.00
_cell.angle_gamma   90.00
#
_symmetry.space_group_name_H-M   'P 1'
#
loop_
_entity.id
_entity.type
_entity.pdbx_description
1 polymer ?
#
loop_
_entity_poly.entity_id
_entity_poly.type
_entity_poly.pdbx_seq_one_letter_code
_entity_poly.pdbx_strand_id
1 'polypeptide(L)'
;AKYQQHVEKTLLLAGEKNAAAQAKAIVDFETELAKVQWTKVENRDPVKRYNKMSVAELTKLAPGYDWKAALGAAGVGNKLDYIIVNQPSYFSGLTELLAKTDLATVKSYFEWQLLREYAPYLSKAFVDADFAFYGTALTGVTEQRPDWKKGVATVEGALGEALGKLYVKEHFPAERKERMEQLVKNLIIAYGQSIDNLEWMSPATKKEARAKLAKFTPKI
;
A
#
# COMPACT_ATOMS: atom_id res chain seq x y z
N ALA A 1 18.64 13.67 5.17
CA ALA A 1 18.87 15.04 4.66
C ALA A 1 17.76 15.51 3.72
N LYS A 2 17.68 15.05 2.46
CA LYS A 2 16.67 15.55 1.48
C LYS A 2 15.21 15.34 1.90
N TYR A 3 14.90 14.20 2.53
CA TYR A 3 13.54 13.93 3.00
C TYR A 3 13.09 14.91 4.10
N GLN A 4 13.92 15.12 5.14
CA GLN A 4 13.62 16.10 6.19
C GLN A 4 13.41 17.52 5.63
N GLN A 5 14.24 17.94 4.66
CA GLN A 5 14.08 19.22 3.98
C GLN A 5 12.73 19.33 3.24
N HIS A 6 12.28 18.23 2.64
CA HIS A 6 10.97 18.18 1.98
C HIS A 6 9.81 18.27 2.99
N VAL A 7 9.89 17.56 4.12
CA VAL A 7 8.92 17.67 5.22
C VAL A 7 8.86 19.12 5.73
N GLU A 8 10.01 19.70 6.05
CA GLU A 8 10.13 21.08 6.51
C GLU A 8 9.54 22.08 5.51
N LYS A 9 9.88 21.94 4.22
CA LYS A 9 9.37 22.82 3.17
C LYS A 9 7.85 22.77 3.09
N THR A 10 7.26 21.58 3.20
CA THR A 10 5.81 21.41 3.13
C THR A 10 5.10 22.00 4.36
N LEU A 11 5.65 21.80 5.56
CA LEU A 11 5.13 22.41 6.79
C LEU A 11 5.21 23.94 6.74
N LEU A 12 6.30 24.53 6.22
CA LEU A 12 6.41 25.97 6.01
C LEU A 12 5.33 26.50 5.06
N LEU A 13 5.01 25.77 3.99
CA LEU A 13 3.93 26.14 3.06
C LEU A 13 2.55 26.07 3.72
N ALA A 14 2.38 25.21 4.73
CA ALA A 14 1.17 25.12 5.54
C ALA A 14 1.08 26.22 6.64
N GLY A 15 2.15 27.01 6.82
CA GLY A 15 2.19 28.12 7.79
C GLY A 15 2.80 27.77 9.13
N GLU A 16 3.40 26.59 9.29
CA GLU A 16 4.02 26.17 10.53
C GLU A 16 5.29 26.97 10.84
N LYS A 17 5.29 27.66 11.99
CA LYS A 17 6.40 28.54 12.41
C LYS A 17 7.64 27.77 12.85
N ASN A 18 7.46 26.56 13.37
CA ASN A 18 8.52 25.71 13.90
C ASN A 18 8.82 24.51 12.97
N ALA A 19 8.59 24.67 11.67
CA ALA A 19 8.66 23.60 10.68
C ALA A 19 9.96 22.79 10.70
N ALA A 20 11.13 23.43 10.92
CA ALA A 20 12.41 22.72 10.98
C ALA A 20 12.50 21.74 12.17
N ALA A 21 12.04 22.16 13.35
CA ALA A 21 12.02 21.33 14.54
C ALA A 21 10.98 20.20 14.41
N GLN A 22 9.79 20.52 13.91
CA GLN A 22 8.74 19.52 13.63
C GLN A 22 9.22 18.50 12.60
N ALA A 23 9.81 18.93 11.49
CA ALA A 23 10.32 18.03 10.46
C ALA A 23 11.38 17.07 11.00
N LYS A 24 12.29 17.56 11.85
CA LYS A 24 13.25 16.68 12.53
C LYS A 24 12.55 15.66 13.42
N ALA A 25 11.62 16.09 14.27
CA ALA A 25 10.89 15.20 15.18
C ALA A 25 10.08 14.14 14.41
N ILE A 26 9.44 14.54 13.31
CA ILE A 26 8.72 13.63 12.39
C ILE A 26 9.67 12.58 11.81
N VAL A 27 10.81 12.99 11.28
CA VAL A 27 11.77 12.05 10.66
C VAL A 27 12.38 11.11 11.69
N ASP A 28 12.69 11.60 12.89
CA ASP A 28 13.16 10.76 14.00
C ASP A 28 12.08 9.73 14.39
N PHE A 29 10.82 10.15 14.53
CA PHE A 29 9.69 9.27 14.83
C PHE A 29 9.45 8.23 13.73
N GLU A 30 9.45 8.64 12.46
CA GLU A 30 9.35 7.74 11.30
C GLU A 30 10.52 6.74 11.23
N THR A 31 11.71 7.15 11.68
CA THR A 31 12.88 6.27 11.76
C THR A 31 12.68 5.19 12.82
N GLU A 32 12.16 5.53 14.01
CA GLU A 32 11.83 4.52 15.02
C GLU A 32 10.68 3.60 14.59
N LEU A 33 9.67 4.14 13.90
CA LEU A 33 8.62 3.31 13.27
C LEU A 33 9.21 2.32 12.26
N ALA A 34 10.13 2.77 11.41
CA ALA A 34 10.77 1.91 10.41
C ALA A 34 11.58 0.76 11.04
N LYS A 35 12.19 0.97 12.22
CA LYS A 35 12.94 -0.09 12.93
C LYS A 35 12.07 -1.24 13.41
N VAL A 36 10.79 -0.99 13.70
CA VAL A 36 9.85 -2.02 14.17
C VAL A 36 9.02 -2.65 13.05
N GLN A 37 9.18 -2.18 11.80
CA GLN A 37 8.56 -2.78 10.63
C GLN A 37 9.28 -4.05 10.19
N TRP A 38 8.52 -5.02 9.68
CA TRP A 38 9.10 -6.17 9.01
C TRP A 38 9.79 -5.78 7.72
N THR A 39 10.85 -6.51 7.39
CA THR A 39 11.54 -6.38 6.11
C THR A 39 10.62 -6.76 4.94
N LYS A 40 11.02 -6.37 3.72
CA LYS A 40 10.33 -6.78 2.49
C LYS A 40 10.31 -8.31 2.31
N VAL A 41 11.32 -9.02 2.81
CA VAL A 41 11.41 -10.49 2.71
C VAL A 41 10.36 -11.14 3.60
N GLU A 42 10.25 -10.69 4.84
CA GLU A 42 9.26 -11.21 5.78
C GLU A 42 7.83 -10.93 5.31
N ASN A 43 7.57 -9.77 4.72
CA ASN A 43 6.26 -9.44 4.16
C ASN A 43 5.86 -10.29 2.95
N ARG A 44 6.77 -11.04 2.33
CA ARG A 44 6.44 -11.94 1.22
C ARG A 44 5.86 -13.27 1.70
N ASP A 45 6.02 -13.63 2.97
CA ASP A 45 5.48 -14.86 3.53
C ASP A 45 3.98 -14.69 3.86
N PRO A 46 3.06 -15.35 3.11
CA PRO A 46 1.63 -15.23 3.37
C PRO A 46 1.20 -15.96 4.65
N VAL A 47 1.93 -16.97 5.10
CA VAL A 47 1.64 -17.72 6.34
C VAL A 47 2.00 -16.84 7.53
N LYS A 48 3.21 -16.24 7.51
CA LYS A 48 3.66 -15.34 8.57
C LYS A 48 2.75 -14.11 8.74
N ARG A 49 2.17 -13.60 7.65
CA ARG A 49 1.23 -12.46 7.70
C ARG A 49 -0.18 -12.84 8.18
N TYR A 50 -0.54 -14.11 8.24
CA TYR A 50 -1.88 -14.53 8.62
C TYR A 50 -2.01 -14.75 10.13
N ASN A 51 -2.13 -13.66 10.90
CA ASN A 51 -2.33 -13.72 12.36
C ASN A 51 -3.77 -13.33 12.70
N LYS A 52 -4.65 -14.35 12.71
CA LYS A 52 -6.06 -14.18 13.06
C LYS A 52 -6.23 -14.01 14.56
N MET A 53 -6.91 -12.94 14.97
CA MET A 53 -7.24 -12.67 16.38
C MET A 53 -8.54 -11.88 16.52
N SER A 54 -9.06 -11.81 17.74
CA SER A 54 -10.16 -10.94 18.15
C SER A 54 -9.68 -9.51 18.42
N VAL A 55 -10.62 -8.56 18.45
CA VAL A 55 -10.32 -7.15 18.83
C VAL A 55 -9.78 -7.06 20.26
N ALA A 56 -10.26 -7.93 21.15
CA ALA A 56 -9.77 -8.00 22.53
C ALA A 56 -8.32 -8.47 22.60
N GLU A 57 -7.93 -9.44 21.77
CA GLU A 57 -6.53 -9.88 21.66
C GLU A 57 -5.63 -8.80 21.07
N LEU A 58 -6.09 -8.05 20.06
CA LEU A 58 -5.34 -6.88 19.56
C LEU A 58 -5.12 -5.82 20.64
N THR A 59 -6.15 -5.55 21.45
CA THR A 59 -6.04 -4.58 22.55
C THR A 59 -5.01 -5.02 23.60
N LYS A 60 -4.86 -6.33 23.82
CA LYS A 60 -3.81 -6.89 24.70
C LYS A 60 -2.43 -6.85 24.04
N LEU A 61 -2.35 -7.14 22.73
CA LEU A 61 -1.11 -7.16 21.95
C LEU A 61 -0.48 -5.76 21.82
N ALA A 62 -1.34 -4.75 21.67
CA ALA A 62 -0.97 -3.36 21.42
C ALA A 62 -1.77 -2.44 22.34
N PRO A 63 -1.47 -2.38 23.65
CA PRO A 63 -2.22 -1.56 24.60
C PRO A 63 -1.95 -0.07 24.42
N GLY A 64 -2.80 0.80 24.98
CA GLY A 64 -2.58 2.26 24.95
C GLY A 64 -3.06 2.97 23.68
N TYR A 65 -3.60 2.22 22.71
CA TYR A 65 -4.37 2.77 21.60
C TYR A 65 -5.83 2.28 21.68
N ASP A 66 -6.80 3.18 21.50
CA ASP A 66 -8.21 2.83 21.55
C ASP A 66 -8.67 2.19 20.23
N TRP A 67 -8.32 0.91 20.07
CA TRP A 67 -8.70 0.11 18.90
C TRP A 67 -10.21 0.05 18.69
N LYS A 68 -11.00 0.07 19.76
CA LYS A 68 -12.45 0.03 19.65
C LYS A 68 -12.98 1.32 19.05
N ALA A 69 -12.52 2.47 19.52
CA ALA A 69 -12.87 3.77 18.94
C ALA A 69 -12.38 3.87 17.49
N ALA A 70 -11.16 3.43 17.19
CA ALA A 70 -10.61 3.46 15.83
C ALA A 70 -11.43 2.61 14.85
N LEU A 71 -11.78 1.37 15.23
CA LEU A 71 -12.62 0.49 14.42
C LEU A 71 -14.07 1.02 14.31
N GLY A 72 -14.57 1.68 15.36
CA GLY A 72 -15.85 2.37 15.35
C GLY A 72 -15.89 3.53 14.35
N ALA A 73 -14.87 4.39 14.38
CA ALA A 73 -14.72 5.52 13.44
C ALA A 73 -14.56 5.04 11.99
N ALA A 74 -13.92 3.88 11.77
CA ALA A 74 -13.84 3.22 10.47
C ALA A 74 -15.16 2.55 10.02
N GLY A 75 -16.22 2.57 10.84
CA GLY A 75 -17.53 2.02 10.48
C GLY A 75 -17.62 0.48 10.52
N VAL A 76 -16.64 -0.18 11.15
CA VAL A 76 -16.53 -1.64 11.21
C VAL A 76 -16.58 -2.23 12.63
N GLY A 77 -16.61 -1.40 13.68
CA GLY A 77 -16.48 -1.85 15.08
C GLY A 77 -17.41 -2.99 15.52
N ASN A 78 -18.62 -3.10 14.96
CA ASN A 78 -19.60 -4.16 15.26
C ASN A 78 -19.81 -5.16 14.11
N LYS A 79 -18.95 -5.13 13.08
CA LYS A 79 -19.07 -5.95 11.86
C LYS A 79 -17.97 -7.00 11.72
N LEU A 80 -17.14 -7.17 12.76
CA LEU A 80 -15.93 -7.98 12.70
C LEU A 80 -16.05 -9.18 13.65
N ASP A 81 -16.02 -10.39 13.09
CA ASP A 81 -15.87 -11.62 13.88
C ASP A 81 -14.42 -11.80 14.34
N TYR A 82 -13.48 -11.35 13.51
CA TYR A 82 -12.04 -11.39 13.75
C TYR A 82 -11.32 -10.38 12.88
N ILE A 83 -10.04 -10.20 13.14
CA ILE A 83 -9.11 -9.37 12.38
C ILE A 83 -7.87 -10.19 12.03
N ILE A 84 -7.27 -9.89 10.88
CA ILE A 84 -5.96 -10.43 10.51
C ILE A 84 -4.93 -9.33 10.72
N VAL A 85 -4.05 -9.53 11.71
CA VAL A 85 -2.96 -8.59 11.99
C VAL A 85 -1.73 -9.03 11.20
N ASN A 86 -1.41 -8.30 10.12
CA ASN A 86 -0.34 -8.70 9.21
C ASN A 86 1.05 -8.75 9.89
N GLN A 87 1.31 -7.85 10.85
CA GLN A 87 2.61 -7.75 11.54
C GLN A 87 2.39 -7.55 13.06
N PRO A 88 2.16 -8.61 13.85
CA PRO A 88 1.86 -8.46 15.28
C PRO A 88 2.92 -7.67 16.06
N SER A 89 4.21 -7.94 15.81
CA SER A 89 5.32 -7.26 16.49
C SER A 89 5.40 -5.77 16.17
N TYR A 90 4.99 -5.36 14.96
CA TYR A 90 4.92 -3.95 14.59
C TYR A 90 3.89 -3.22 15.44
N PHE A 91 2.71 -3.82 15.68
CA PHE A 91 1.66 -3.19 16.48
C PHE A 91 2.05 -3.05 17.95
N SER A 92 2.70 -4.07 18.54
CA SER A 92 3.27 -3.95 19.89
C SER A 92 4.31 -2.83 19.96
N GLY A 93 5.27 -2.81 19.01
CA GLY A 93 6.30 -1.77 18.94
C GLY A 93 5.74 -0.37 18.68
N LEU A 94 4.70 -0.25 17.84
CA LEU A 94 3.99 1.00 17.58
C LEU A 94 3.42 1.58 18.87
N THR A 95 2.73 0.77 19.66
CA THR A 95 2.12 1.27 20.91
C THR A 95 3.15 1.64 21.97
N GLU A 96 4.26 0.91 22.05
CA GLU A 96 5.38 1.30 22.91
C GLU A 96 6.01 2.62 22.47
N LEU A 97 6.14 2.83 21.15
CA LEU A 97 6.71 4.06 20.60
C LEU A 97 5.75 5.24 20.84
N LEU A 98 4.46 5.08 20.56
CA LEU A 98 3.45 6.10 20.81
C LEU A 98 3.39 6.53 22.28
N ALA A 99 3.60 5.60 23.22
CA ALA A 99 3.65 5.92 24.65
C ALA A 99 4.88 6.75 25.05
N LYS A 100 5.97 6.68 24.27
CA LYS A 100 7.24 7.40 24.50
C LYS A 100 7.33 8.70 23.70
N THR A 101 6.56 8.84 22.63
CA THR A 101 6.55 10.03 21.77
C THR A 101 5.59 11.08 22.32
N ASP A 102 6.04 12.34 22.33
CA ASP A 102 5.19 13.43 22.76
C ASP A 102 4.01 13.64 21.79
N LEU A 103 2.85 14.02 22.33
CA LEU A 103 1.64 14.20 21.53
C LEU A 103 1.81 15.27 20.43
N ALA A 104 2.66 16.28 20.63
CA ALA A 104 2.90 17.30 19.63
C ALA A 104 3.58 16.71 18.38
N THR A 105 4.62 15.87 18.56
CA THR A 105 5.24 15.12 17.45
C THR A 105 4.26 14.22 16.73
N VAL A 106 3.40 13.49 17.46
CA VAL A 106 2.37 12.62 16.84
C VAL A 106 1.39 13.44 16.00
N LYS A 107 0.94 14.61 16.49
CA LYS A 107 0.08 15.52 15.74
C LYS A 107 0.77 16.05 14.49
N SER A 108 2.01 16.52 14.60
CA SER A 108 2.79 17.00 13.46
C SER A 108 3.06 15.90 12.43
N TYR A 109 3.26 14.64 12.86
CA TYR A 109 3.35 13.50 11.96
C TYR A 109 2.06 13.31 11.14
N PHE A 110 0.88 13.33 11.79
CA PHE A 110 -0.39 13.18 11.07
C PHE A 110 -0.72 14.37 10.16
N GLU A 111 -0.38 15.59 10.59
CA GLU A 111 -0.46 16.78 9.74
C GLU A 111 0.41 16.64 8.49
N TRP A 112 1.66 16.20 8.66
CA TRP A 112 2.56 15.90 7.55
C TRP A 112 2.00 14.82 6.62
N GLN A 113 1.47 13.71 7.14
CA GLN A 113 0.87 12.66 6.30
C GLN A 113 -0.32 13.20 5.50
N LEU A 114 -1.15 14.06 6.09
CA LEU A 114 -2.27 14.69 5.40
C LEU A 114 -1.77 15.65 4.29
N LEU A 115 -0.82 16.52 4.60
CA LEU A 115 -0.25 17.46 3.63
C LEU A 115 0.40 16.74 2.46
N ARG A 116 1.14 15.65 2.74
CA ARG A 116 1.74 14.79 1.72
C ARG A 116 0.69 14.18 0.79
N GLU A 117 -0.38 13.61 1.34
CA GLU A 117 -1.45 12.98 0.55
C GLU A 117 -2.15 14.00 -0.37
N TYR A 118 -2.38 15.21 0.12
CA TYR A 118 -3.11 16.24 -0.63
C TYR A 118 -2.22 17.18 -1.45
N ALA A 119 -0.89 17.14 -1.30
CA ALA A 119 0.04 18.03 -2.00
C ALA A 119 -0.19 18.13 -3.52
N PRO A 120 -0.50 17.03 -4.25
CA PRO A 120 -0.79 17.08 -5.69
C PRO A 120 -2.03 17.90 -6.07
N TYR A 121 -2.91 18.21 -5.12
CA TYR A 121 -4.19 18.89 -5.32
C TYR A 121 -4.24 20.31 -4.76
N LEU A 122 -3.15 20.77 -4.14
CA LEU A 122 -3.03 22.10 -3.55
C LEU A 122 -2.43 23.10 -4.55
N SER A 123 -1.98 24.25 -4.04
CA SER A 123 -1.33 25.27 -4.87
C SER A 123 -0.04 24.74 -5.51
N LYS A 124 0.41 25.40 -6.59
CA LYS A 124 1.62 25.04 -7.32
C LYS A 124 2.85 24.83 -6.41
N ALA A 125 2.97 25.60 -5.33
CA ALA A 125 4.10 25.47 -4.41
C ALA A 125 4.14 24.10 -3.70
N PHE A 126 2.99 23.53 -3.33
CA PHE A 126 2.90 22.19 -2.75
C PHE A 126 3.21 21.12 -3.79
N VAL A 127 2.62 21.24 -4.99
CA VAL A 127 2.86 20.32 -6.11
C VAL A 127 4.35 20.28 -6.48
N ASP A 128 5.00 21.43 -6.56
CA ASP A 128 6.42 21.53 -6.89
C ASP A 128 7.31 20.95 -5.80
N ALA A 129 6.97 21.16 -4.51
CA ALA A 129 7.70 20.60 -3.38
C ALA A 129 7.58 19.07 -3.33
N ASP A 130 6.38 18.52 -3.55
CA ASP A 130 6.13 17.08 -3.66
C ASP A 130 6.91 16.47 -4.84
N PHE A 131 6.81 17.07 -6.02
CA PHE A 131 7.50 16.60 -7.22
C PHE A 131 9.02 16.65 -7.07
N ALA A 132 9.58 17.69 -6.44
CA ALA A 132 11.02 17.81 -6.22
C ALA A 132 11.58 16.62 -5.42
N PHE A 133 10.80 16.08 -4.48
CA PHE A 133 11.21 14.92 -3.69
C PHE A 133 10.81 13.59 -4.36
N TYR A 134 9.52 13.31 -4.51
CA TYR A 134 9.04 12.01 -5.00
C TYR A 134 9.26 11.79 -6.48
N GLY A 135 9.26 12.85 -7.29
CA GLY A 135 9.62 12.80 -8.71
C GLY A 135 11.14 12.84 -8.87
N THR A 136 11.76 13.98 -8.61
CA THR A 136 13.16 14.19 -8.95
C THR A 136 14.12 13.45 -8.03
N ALA A 137 14.06 13.68 -6.71
CA ALA A 137 15.07 13.12 -5.80
C ALA A 137 15.03 11.58 -5.69
N LEU A 138 13.85 10.97 -5.75
CA LEU A 138 13.70 9.52 -5.64
C LEU A 138 13.77 8.77 -6.97
N THR A 139 13.29 9.36 -8.08
CA THR A 139 13.16 8.64 -9.36
C THR A 139 13.99 9.22 -10.50
N GLY A 140 14.56 10.43 -10.34
CA GLY A 140 15.36 11.10 -11.36
C GLY A 140 14.54 11.80 -12.45
N VAL A 141 13.21 11.85 -12.31
CA VAL A 141 12.34 12.54 -13.28
C VAL A 141 12.54 14.05 -13.20
N THR A 142 12.79 14.68 -14.34
CA THR A 142 13.17 16.10 -14.44
C THR A 142 11.99 17.05 -14.67
N GLU A 143 10.87 16.56 -15.21
CA GLU A 143 9.69 17.36 -15.51
C GLU A 143 8.40 16.72 -15.01
N GLN A 144 7.44 17.54 -14.61
CA GLN A 144 6.11 17.06 -14.24
C GLN A 144 5.35 16.60 -15.48
N ARG A 145 4.48 15.61 -15.29
CA ARG A 145 3.50 15.24 -16.31
C ARG A 145 2.64 16.47 -16.68
N PRO A 146 2.29 16.66 -17.97
CA PRO A 146 1.34 17.71 -18.36
C PRO A 146 -0.01 17.48 -17.69
N ASP A 147 -0.77 18.57 -17.47
CA ASP A 147 -1.97 18.55 -16.63
C ASP A 147 -3.05 17.60 -17.13
N TRP A 148 -3.19 17.41 -18.45
CA TRP A 148 -4.14 16.45 -19.00
C TRP A 148 -3.82 15.01 -18.55
N LYS A 149 -2.54 14.62 -18.42
CA LYS A 149 -2.16 13.29 -17.91
C LYS A 149 -2.45 13.16 -16.42
N LYS A 150 -2.29 14.24 -15.65
CA LYS A 150 -2.69 14.26 -14.23
C LYS A 150 -4.21 14.09 -14.10
N GLY A 151 -4.98 14.81 -14.91
CA GLY A 151 -6.44 14.69 -14.97
C GLY A 151 -6.90 13.27 -15.34
N VAL A 152 -6.29 12.65 -16.35
CA VAL A 152 -6.56 11.26 -16.71
C VAL A 152 -6.28 10.32 -15.54
N ALA A 153 -5.13 10.47 -14.86
CA ALA A 153 -4.78 9.63 -13.71
C ALA A 153 -5.79 9.79 -12.54
N THR A 154 -6.30 11.00 -12.31
CA THR A 154 -7.36 11.23 -11.31
C THR A 154 -8.66 10.51 -11.67
N VAL A 155 -9.09 10.60 -12.92
CA VAL A 155 -10.30 9.90 -13.40
C VAL A 155 -10.11 8.38 -13.36
N GLU A 156 -8.95 7.88 -13.75
CA GLU A 156 -8.61 6.46 -13.67
C GLU A 156 -8.63 5.94 -12.22
N GLY A 157 -8.08 6.69 -11.27
CA GLY A 157 -8.09 6.32 -9.85
C GLY A 157 -9.49 6.31 -9.23
N ALA A 158 -10.38 7.20 -9.67
CA ALA A 158 -11.75 7.30 -9.12
C ALA A 158 -12.78 6.43 -9.86
N LEU A 159 -12.63 6.27 -11.18
CA LEU A 159 -13.64 5.73 -12.11
C LEU A 159 -13.02 4.77 -13.15
N GLY A 160 -11.93 4.09 -12.80
CA GLY A 160 -11.16 3.26 -13.73
C GLY A 160 -11.97 2.21 -14.49
N GLU A 161 -12.93 1.53 -13.84
CA GLU A 161 -13.78 0.54 -14.53
C GLU A 161 -14.73 1.18 -15.55
N ALA A 162 -15.31 2.33 -15.22
CA ALA A 162 -16.20 3.06 -16.13
C ALA A 162 -15.43 3.60 -17.35
N LEU A 163 -14.23 4.14 -17.12
CA LEU A 163 -13.32 4.56 -18.19
C LEU A 163 -12.89 3.36 -19.04
N GLY A 164 -12.56 2.23 -18.40
CA GLY A 164 -12.17 0.98 -19.05
C GLY A 164 -13.28 0.45 -19.99
N LYS A 165 -14.55 0.57 -19.61
CA LYS A 165 -15.68 0.19 -20.48
C LYS A 165 -15.70 0.98 -21.79
N LEU A 166 -15.44 2.29 -21.74
CA LEU A 166 -15.36 3.13 -22.94
C LEU A 166 -14.14 2.75 -23.79
N TYR A 167 -12.98 2.59 -23.13
CA TYR A 167 -11.75 2.19 -23.81
C TYR A 167 -11.89 0.85 -24.54
N VAL A 168 -12.45 -0.17 -23.89
CA VAL A 168 -12.67 -1.49 -24.49
C VAL A 168 -13.61 -1.41 -25.69
N LYS A 169 -14.69 -0.60 -25.58
CA LYS A 169 -15.63 -0.39 -26.69
C LYS A 169 -14.94 0.19 -27.93
N GLU A 170 -13.99 1.09 -27.76
CA GLU A 170 -13.33 1.80 -28.87
C GLU A 170 -12.07 1.10 -29.38
N HIS A 171 -11.32 0.43 -28.50
CA HIS A 171 -9.95 -0.01 -28.78
C HIS A 171 -9.69 -1.50 -28.58
N PHE A 172 -10.68 -2.28 -28.13
CA PHE A 172 -10.51 -3.72 -27.87
C PHE A 172 -11.51 -4.57 -28.68
N PRO A 173 -11.17 -4.92 -29.94
CA PRO A 173 -11.95 -5.85 -30.75
C PRO A 173 -12.07 -7.23 -30.10
N ALA A 174 -13.23 -7.87 -30.24
CA ALA A 174 -13.54 -9.18 -29.66
C ALA A 174 -12.51 -10.27 -30.04
N GLU A 175 -11.99 -10.25 -31.26
CA GLU A 175 -10.98 -11.21 -31.73
C GLU A 175 -9.73 -11.25 -30.85
N ARG A 176 -9.34 -10.11 -30.24
CA ARG A 176 -8.18 -10.07 -29.33
C ARG A 176 -8.41 -10.91 -28.08
N LYS A 177 -9.66 -10.93 -27.57
CA LYS A 177 -10.05 -11.75 -26.43
C LYS A 177 -9.94 -13.22 -26.77
N GLU A 178 -10.50 -13.64 -27.90
CA GLU A 178 -10.48 -15.05 -28.34
C GLU A 178 -9.04 -15.57 -28.50
N ARG A 179 -8.18 -14.79 -29.14
CA ARG A 179 -6.75 -15.13 -29.29
C ARG A 179 -6.06 -15.29 -27.93
N MET A 180 -6.32 -14.38 -26.99
CA MET A 180 -5.74 -14.45 -25.64
C MET A 180 -6.29 -15.62 -24.82
N GLU A 181 -7.58 -15.92 -24.94
CA GLU A 181 -8.19 -17.11 -24.31
C GLU A 181 -7.53 -18.39 -24.82
N GLN A 182 -7.29 -18.49 -26.12
CA GLN A 182 -6.59 -19.66 -26.68
C GLN A 182 -5.15 -19.76 -26.19
N LEU A 183 -4.43 -18.63 -26.13
CA LEU A 183 -3.07 -18.60 -25.59
C LEU A 183 -3.03 -19.04 -24.13
N VAL A 184 -3.93 -18.53 -23.29
CA VAL A 184 -4.01 -18.91 -21.87
C VAL A 184 -4.35 -20.40 -21.72
N LYS A 185 -5.28 -20.94 -22.52
CA LYS A 185 -5.58 -22.38 -22.55
C LYS A 185 -4.33 -23.20 -22.88
N ASN A 186 -3.58 -22.80 -23.90
CA ASN A 186 -2.34 -23.47 -24.29
C ASN A 186 -1.29 -23.41 -23.17
N LEU A 187 -1.16 -22.27 -22.48
CA LEU A 187 -0.26 -22.14 -21.33
C LEU A 187 -0.66 -23.03 -20.16
N ILE A 188 -1.95 -23.15 -19.85
CA ILE A 188 -2.46 -24.05 -18.81
C ILE A 188 -2.12 -25.51 -19.14
N ILE A 189 -2.27 -25.92 -20.41
CA ILE A 189 -1.88 -27.26 -20.85
C ILE A 189 -0.38 -27.49 -20.67
N ALA A 190 0.46 -26.56 -21.15
CA ALA A 190 1.91 -26.64 -21.06
C ALA A 190 2.40 -26.67 -19.60
N TYR A 191 1.81 -25.84 -18.73
CA TYR A 191 2.11 -25.86 -17.29
C TYR A 191 1.73 -27.20 -16.66
N GLY A 192 0.59 -27.76 -17.07
CA GLY A 192 0.20 -29.10 -16.67
C GLY A 192 1.26 -30.14 -17.02
N GLN A 193 1.69 -30.18 -18.28
CA GLN A 193 2.71 -31.12 -18.74
C GLN A 193 4.03 -30.93 -17.97
N SER A 194 4.42 -29.68 -17.70
CA SER A 194 5.58 -29.37 -16.86
C SER A 194 5.44 -29.98 -15.45
N ILE A 195 4.31 -29.79 -14.77
CA ILE A 195 4.06 -30.36 -13.42
C ILE A 195 4.29 -31.87 -13.38
N ASP A 196 3.83 -32.60 -14.40
CA ASP A 196 3.94 -34.05 -14.43
C ASP A 196 5.41 -34.51 -14.52
N ASN A 197 6.25 -33.74 -15.20
CA ASN A 197 7.65 -34.05 -15.46
C ASN A 197 8.63 -33.57 -14.37
N LEU A 198 8.18 -32.85 -13.34
CA LEU A 198 9.08 -32.33 -12.30
C LEU A 198 9.54 -33.42 -11.34
N GLU A 199 10.81 -33.81 -11.40
CA GLU A 199 11.37 -34.92 -10.61
C GLU A 199 11.49 -34.60 -9.11
N TRP A 200 11.61 -33.32 -8.75
CA TRP A 200 11.77 -32.89 -7.36
C TRP A 200 10.45 -32.90 -6.55
N MET A 201 9.29 -33.06 -7.21
CA MET A 201 7.98 -33.09 -6.54
C MET A 201 7.49 -34.51 -6.31
N SER A 202 7.00 -34.77 -5.09
CA SER A 202 6.30 -36.02 -4.77
C SER A 202 5.03 -36.19 -5.60
N PRO A 203 4.56 -37.44 -5.83
CA PRO A 203 3.29 -37.69 -6.52
C PRO A 203 2.09 -36.99 -5.86
N ALA A 204 2.04 -36.95 -4.52
CA ALA A 204 0.97 -36.28 -3.79
C ALA A 204 0.97 -34.76 -4.04
N THR A 205 2.15 -34.12 -4.04
CA THR A 205 2.28 -32.69 -4.33
C THR A 205 1.88 -32.37 -5.77
N LYS A 206 2.26 -33.22 -6.74
CA LYS A 206 1.84 -33.06 -8.15
C LYS A 206 0.31 -33.11 -8.30
N LYS A 207 -0.36 -34.02 -7.59
CA LYS A 207 -1.83 -34.11 -7.57
C LYS A 207 -2.48 -32.81 -7.10
N GLU A 208 -2.00 -32.23 -6.01
CA GLU A 208 -2.52 -30.95 -5.50
C GLU A 208 -2.21 -29.78 -6.43
N ALA A 209 -1.01 -29.75 -7.04
CA ALA A 209 -0.65 -28.74 -8.03
C ALA A 209 -1.58 -28.79 -9.26
N ARG A 210 -1.90 -30.01 -9.76
CA ARG A 210 -2.88 -30.22 -10.83
C ARG A 210 -4.28 -29.76 -10.43
N ALA A 211 -4.73 -30.09 -9.21
CA ALA A 211 -6.02 -29.66 -8.71
C ALA A 211 -6.14 -28.13 -8.64
N LYS A 212 -5.07 -27.43 -8.25
CA LYS A 212 -5.02 -25.95 -8.26
C LYS A 212 -5.05 -25.39 -9.68
N LEU A 213 -4.26 -25.94 -10.59
CA LEU A 213 -4.21 -25.51 -12.00
C LEU A 213 -5.58 -25.65 -12.67
N ALA A 214 -6.31 -26.73 -12.40
CA ALA A 214 -7.66 -26.96 -12.93
C ALA A 214 -8.71 -25.93 -12.43
N LYS A 215 -8.44 -25.26 -11.30
CA LYS A 215 -9.30 -24.23 -10.72
C LYS A 215 -8.87 -22.80 -11.10
N PHE A 216 -7.91 -22.66 -12.02
CA PHE A 216 -7.43 -21.35 -12.44
C PHE A 216 -8.50 -20.63 -13.29
N THR A 217 -8.92 -19.44 -12.86
CA THR A 217 -9.89 -18.61 -13.59
C THR A 217 -9.17 -17.41 -14.20
N PRO A 218 -8.97 -17.37 -15.53
CA PRO A 218 -8.38 -16.22 -16.17
C PRO A 218 -9.38 -15.06 -16.25
N LYS A 219 -8.86 -13.83 -16.12
CA LYS A 219 -9.57 -12.59 -16.45
C LYS A 219 -8.82 -11.93 -17.60
N ILE A 220 -9.50 -11.72 -18.73
CA ILE A 220 -8.98 -11.17 -19.99
C ILE A 220 -9.87 -10.00 -20.40
#